data_AF-A0A3M2FDJ0-F1
#
_entry.id   AF-A0A3M2FDJ0-F1
#
_cell.length_a   1.000
_cell.length_b   1.000
_cell.length_c   1.000
_cell.angle_alpha   90.00
_cell.angle_beta   90.00
_cell.angle_gamma   90.00
#
_symmetry.space_group_name_H-M   'P 1'
#
loop_
_entity.id
_entity.type
_entity.pdbx_description
1 polymer ?
#
loop_
_entity_poly.entity_id
_entity_poly.type
_entity_poly.pdbx_seq_one_letter_code
_entity_poly.pdbx_strand_id
1 'polypeptide(L)'
;MPRIVLKTNRCGAVFRFSFHKKHTLLSSPRPIQIPLHSSGFPFSRFRTLLLTLVFSTAVSGCGGSTSPSSRSSSASSLRAATTSFPAVQEESDSVPALPALPEKVGSWTISERRTFESESLSELIDGAADAYLSLGFRKADYAVYSHPGGFELEVMRFEMTSPAAAHGALTRDAAPDDQRLPFGTEAYQGPQMIAARRGQYYTRIQGFDDRDEVYAGMSEIARAVLGLGSESSR
;
A
#
# COMPACT_ATOMS: atom_id res chain seq x y z
N MET A 1 33.48 17.98 37.01
CA MET A 1 32.81 18.84 36.00
C MET A 1 33.78 19.14 34.87
N PRO A 2 33.62 18.62 33.64
CA PRO A 2 34.53 18.94 32.56
C PRO A 2 34.10 20.22 31.83
N ARG A 3 35.07 21.10 31.59
CA ARG A 3 34.94 22.40 30.93
C ARG A 3 35.16 22.19 29.43
N ILE A 4 34.13 22.38 28.61
CA ILE A 4 34.20 22.26 27.15
C ILE A 4 34.65 23.63 26.59
N VAL A 5 35.76 23.64 25.86
CA VAL A 5 36.25 24.80 25.09
C VAL A 5 36.06 24.48 23.61
N LEU A 6 35.16 25.21 22.94
CA LEU A 6 34.95 25.13 21.50
C LEU A 6 35.86 26.13 20.79
N LYS A 7 36.70 25.63 19.89
CA LYS A 7 37.53 26.44 19.00
C LYS A 7 37.06 26.19 17.57
N THR A 8 36.49 27.19 16.93
CA THR A 8 36.04 27.12 15.54
C THR A 8 37.20 27.49 14.63
N ASN A 9 37.49 26.65 13.64
CA ASN A 9 38.36 27.00 12.52
C ASN A 9 37.63 26.75 11.20
N ARG A 10 37.62 27.79 10.36
CA ARG A 10 37.30 27.75 8.93
C ARG A 10 38.39 26.97 8.20
N CYS A 11 38.05 25.87 7.57
CA CYS A 11 38.53 25.40 6.26
C CYS A 11 38.15 23.93 6.10
N GLY A 12 37.54 23.60 4.96
CA GLY A 12 37.08 22.25 4.66
C GLY A 12 38.23 21.24 4.61
N ALA A 13 38.01 20.09 5.24
CA ALA A 13 38.60 18.81 4.86
C ALA A 13 37.88 17.66 5.60
N VAL A 14 37.77 16.56 4.87
CA VAL A 14 37.19 15.26 5.20
C VAL A 14 37.69 14.70 6.54
N PHE A 15 36.77 14.33 7.43
CA PHE A 15 37.12 13.56 8.64
C PHE A 15 37.13 12.05 8.33
N ARG A 16 38.34 11.51 8.18
CA ARG A 16 38.60 10.07 8.16
C ARG A 16 38.84 9.61 9.60
N PHE A 17 37.85 8.95 10.22
CA PHE A 17 38.02 8.36 11.55
C PHE A 17 38.78 7.04 11.42
N SER A 18 40.04 7.03 11.84
CA SER A 18 40.83 5.82 12.03
C SER A 18 40.88 5.53 13.53
N PHE A 19 40.15 4.50 13.99
CA PHE A 19 40.24 4.02 15.36
C PHE A 19 41.34 2.96 15.46
N HIS A 20 42.46 3.35 16.04
CA HIS A 20 43.44 2.42 16.61
C HIS A 20 43.16 2.30 18.11
N LYS A 21 42.66 1.15 18.56
CA LYS A 21 42.65 0.84 19.99
C LYS A 21 43.16 -0.58 20.25
N LYS A 22 44.12 -0.58 21.17
CA LYS A 22 45.04 -1.62 21.60
C LYS A 22 44.35 -2.88 22.13
N HIS A 23 45.00 -4.02 21.89
CA HIS A 23 44.77 -5.29 22.55
C HIS A 23 44.82 -5.14 24.09
N THR A 24 43.82 -5.69 24.77
CA THR A 24 43.95 -6.13 26.17
C THR A 24 43.09 -7.38 26.32
N LEU A 25 43.77 -8.50 26.57
CA LEU A 25 43.19 -9.79 26.94
C LEU A 25 42.61 -9.68 28.37
N LEU A 26 41.37 -10.11 28.58
CA LEU A 26 40.98 -11.04 29.65
C LEU A 26 39.46 -11.29 29.67
N SER A 27 39.14 -12.57 29.95
CA SER A 27 37.87 -13.08 30.50
C SER A 27 36.72 -13.34 29.54
N SER A 28 36.50 -14.64 29.26
CA SER A 28 35.31 -15.18 28.63
C SER A 28 34.10 -15.14 29.59
N PRO A 29 32.93 -14.67 29.13
CA PRO A 29 31.68 -14.94 29.84
C PRO A 29 31.15 -16.32 29.43
N ARG A 30 30.79 -17.10 30.45
CA ARG A 30 30.20 -18.46 30.35
C ARG A 30 28.86 -18.43 29.60
N PRO A 31 28.47 -19.53 28.92
CA PRO A 31 27.19 -19.63 28.25
C PRO A 31 26.03 -19.60 29.26
N ILE A 32 25.12 -18.64 29.09
CA ILE A 32 23.84 -18.62 29.79
C ILE A 32 22.93 -19.61 29.05
N GLN A 33 22.63 -20.74 29.69
CA GLN A 33 21.57 -21.64 29.24
C GLN A 33 20.22 -21.01 29.56
N ILE A 34 19.49 -20.60 28.52
CA ILE A 34 18.08 -20.20 28.62
C ILE A 34 17.23 -21.46 28.42
N PRO A 35 16.32 -21.81 29.36
CA PRO A 35 15.43 -22.93 29.18
C PRO A 35 14.42 -22.65 28.05
N LEU A 36 14.44 -23.51 27.03
CA LEU A 36 13.39 -23.63 26.02
C LEU A 36 12.13 -24.17 26.69
N HIS A 37 11.25 -23.29 27.15
CA HIS A 37 9.89 -23.69 27.46
C HIS A 37 9.05 -23.58 26.18
N SER A 38 8.79 -24.77 25.63
CA SER A 38 7.72 -25.05 24.69
C SER A 38 6.39 -24.53 25.21
N SER A 39 5.76 -23.64 24.45
CA SER A 39 4.31 -23.50 24.44
C SER A 39 3.91 -23.04 23.06
N GLY A 40 3.51 -24.00 22.22
CA GLY A 40 2.78 -23.72 21.00
C GLY A 40 1.47 -23.03 21.35
N PHE A 41 1.12 -22.01 20.58
CA PHE A 41 -0.26 -21.57 20.47
C PHE A 41 -0.65 -21.43 19.00
N PRO A 42 -1.87 -21.84 18.66
CA PRO A 42 -2.25 -22.27 17.32
C PRO A 42 -2.68 -21.08 16.44
N PHE A 43 -2.38 -21.22 15.15
CA PHE A 43 -3.23 -20.71 14.08
C PHE A 43 -4.67 -21.20 14.32
N SER A 44 -5.65 -20.29 14.25
CA SER A 44 -6.95 -20.47 13.58
C SER A 44 -8.04 -19.58 14.21
N ARG A 45 -8.58 -18.70 13.36
CA ARG A 45 -10.02 -18.40 13.13
C ARG A 45 -10.92 -18.26 14.35
N PHE A 46 -11.66 -17.16 14.42
CA PHE A 46 -13.12 -17.10 14.63
C PHE A 46 -13.54 -15.64 14.92
N ARG A 47 -13.77 -14.85 13.86
CA ARG A 47 -14.58 -13.63 13.99
C ARG A 47 -16.03 -14.02 13.70
N THR A 48 -16.69 -14.48 14.75
CA THR A 48 -18.11 -14.84 14.75
C THR A 48 -18.96 -13.57 14.74
N LEU A 49 -19.84 -13.51 13.74
CA LEU A 49 -21.04 -12.68 13.62
C LEU A 49 -21.92 -12.67 14.88
N LEU A 50 -22.45 -11.49 15.23
CA LEU A 50 -23.70 -11.29 15.96
C LEU A 50 -24.13 -9.84 15.67
N LEU A 51 -24.93 -9.52 14.64
CA LEU A 51 -26.38 -9.70 14.43
C LEU A 51 -27.28 -9.50 15.66
N THR A 52 -28.35 -8.72 15.43
CA THR A 52 -29.49 -8.30 16.28
C THR A 52 -29.24 -6.96 17.01
N LEU A 53 -30.09 -5.93 16.87
CA LEU A 53 -31.53 -5.98 17.09
C LEU A 53 -32.33 -4.97 16.24
N VAL A 54 -33.51 -5.43 15.84
CA VAL A 54 -34.64 -4.73 15.23
C VAL A 54 -35.25 -3.71 16.20
N PHE A 55 -35.62 -2.52 15.73
CA PHE A 55 -36.71 -1.74 16.34
C PHE A 55 -37.64 -1.14 15.28
N SER A 56 -38.76 -1.83 15.06
CA SER A 56 -39.99 -1.30 14.47
C SER A 56 -40.70 -0.37 15.44
N THR A 57 -41.15 0.78 14.97
CA THR A 57 -42.41 1.47 15.34
C THR A 57 -42.66 2.55 14.27
N ALA A 58 -43.84 3.01 13.89
CA ALA A 58 -45.20 2.48 13.87
C ALA A 58 -45.98 3.40 12.89
N VAL A 59 -47.06 2.86 12.34
CA VAL A 59 -47.99 3.46 11.35
C VAL A 59 -48.83 4.60 11.96
N SER A 60 -49.11 5.66 11.19
CA SER A 60 -50.47 6.22 11.03
C SER A 60 -50.51 7.49 10.17
N GLY A 61 -51.45 7.53 9.22
CA GLY A 61 -51.85 8.75 8.51
C GLY A 61 -52.69 8.49 7.27
N CYS A 62 -53.99 8.22 7.45
CA CYS A 62 -54.99 8.17 6.37
C CYS A 62 -55.35 9.57 5.85
N GLY A 63 -55.71 9.67 4.57
CA GLY A 63 -56.83 10.54 4.15
C GLY A 63 -56.71 11.25 2.79
N GLY A 64 -57.63 10.92 1.87
CA GLY A 64 -58.10 11.80 0.79
C GLY A 64 -57.65 11.39 -0.62
N SER A 65 -58.39 10.60 -1.40
CA SER A 65 -59.60 10.94 -2.20
C SER A 65 -59.34 11.92 -3.36
N THR A 66 -59.32 11.39 -4.59
CA THR A 66 -60.10 11.78 -5.81
C THR A 66 -59.32 11.60 -7.11
N SER A 67 -59.90 10.83 -8.04
CA SER A 67 -59.55 10.73 -9.48
C SER A 67 -60.02 11.99 -10.24
N PRO A 68 -59.98 12.10 -11.60
CA PRO A 68 -59.29 11.33 -12.66
C PRO A 68 -58.59 12.22 -13.74
N SER A 69 -57.97 11.57 -14.73
CA SER A 69 -57.86 12.01 -16.14
C SER A 69 -56.96 13.23 -16.47
N SER A 70 -55.90 13.00 -17.25
CA SER A 70 -55.79 13.53 -18.62
C SER A 70 -54.42 13.22 -19.23
N ARG A 71 -54.48 12.95 -20.53
CA ARG A 71 -53.36 12.77 -21.45
C ARG A 71 -52.51 14.04 -21.48
N SER A 72 -51.19 13.88 -21.53
CA SER A 72 -50.38 14.71 -22.41
C SER A 72 -49.08 13.99 -22.74
N SER A 73 -49.08 13.36 -23.91
CA SER A 73 -47.85 13.12 -24.67
C SER A 73 -47.20 14.46 -24.93
N SER A 74 -46.05 14.70 -24.30
CA SER A 74 -45.14 15.77 -24.66
C SER A 74 -43.78 15.14 -24.88
N ALA A 75 -43.53 14.77 -26.13
CA ALA A 75 -42.22 14.43 -26.65
C ALA A 75 -41.31 15.66 -26.50
N SER A 76 -40.63 15.77 -25.36
CA SER A 76 -39.49 16.66 -25.23
C SER A 76 -38.30 15.98 -25.88
N SER A 77 -38.03 16.42 -27.11
CA SER A 77 -36.74 16.25 -27.77
C SER A 77 -35.65 16.82 -26.86
N LEU A 78 -35.11 15.99 -25.97
CA LEU A 78 -33.82 16.23 -25.38
C LEU A 78 -32.80 15.86 -26.45
N ARG A 79 -32.32 16.90 -27.13
CA ARG A 79 -31.09 16.85 -27.91
C ARG A 79 -30.08 16.04 -27.13
N ALA A 80 -29.68 14.91 -27.70
CA ALA A 80 -28.49 14.20 -27.29
C ALA A 80 -27.34 15.21 -27.34
N ALA A 81 -26.97 15.73 -26.17
CA ALA A 81 -25.65 16.32 -26.01
C ALA A 81 -24.70 15.14 -26.18
N THR A 82 -24.23 14.94 -27.41
CA THR A 82 -23.01 14.21 -27.68
C THR A 82 -21.90 15.03 -27.04
N THR A 83 -21.77 14.92 -25.71
CA THR A 83 -20.54 15.24 -25.04
C THR A 83 -19.56 14.27 -25.63
N SER A 84 -18.77 14.74 -26.59
CA SER A 84 -17.57 14.08 -27.06
C SER A 84 -16.77 13.78 -25.81
N PHE A 85 -16.87 12.54 -25.31
CA PHE A 85 -15.94 12.06 -24.30
C PHE A 85 -14.56 12.30 -24.89
N PRO A 86 -13.70 13.11 -24.25
CA PRO A 86 -12.34 13.25 -24.73
C PRO A 86 -11.80 11.82 -24.81
N ALA A 87 -11.37 11.43 -26.01
CA ALA A 87 -10.66 10.18 -26.20
C ALA A 87 -9.57 10.17 -25.14
N VAL A 88 -9.70 9.26 -24.16
CA VAL A 88 -8.64 8.97 -23.21
C VAL A 88 -7.46 8.69 -24.10
N GLN A 89 -6.49 9.60 -24.08
CA GLN A 89 -5.28 9.43 -24.84
C GLN A 89 -4.68 8.15 -24.27
N GLU A 90 -4.73 7.07 -25.05
CA GLU A 90 -3.90 5.89 -24.85
C GLU A 90 -2.47 6.34 -25.11
N GLU A 91 -1.96 7.15 -24.19
CA GLU A 91 -0.57 7.49 -24.12
C GLU A 91 0.13 6.16 -23.89
N SER A 92 0.99 5.83 -24.84
CA SER A 92 1.83 4.64 -24.91
C SER A 92 2.77 4.58 -23.68
N ASP A 93 2.21 4.39 -22.49
CA ASP A 93 2.90 4.27 -21.20
C ASP A 93 3.24 2.80 -20.92
N SER A 94 3.61 2.06 -21.98
CA SER A 94 4.18 0.72 -21.85
C SER A 94 5.60 0.88 -21.29
N VAL A 95 5.70 0.95 -19.97
CA VAL A 95 6.97 0.93 -19.24
C VAL A 95 7.58 -0.47 -19.38
N PRO A 96 8.90 -0.60 -19.61
CA PRO A 96 9.57 -1.90 -19.62
C PRO A 96 9.31 -2.66 -18.32
N ALA A 97 9.37 -4.00 -18.40
CA ALA A 97 9.12 -4.85 -17.26
C ALA A 97 9.95 -4.41 -16.03
N LEU A 98 9.28 -4.20 -14.91
CA LEU A 98 9.95 -3.81 -13.67
C LEU A 98 10.79 -4.99 -13.15
N PRO A 99 11.96 -4.72 -12.55
CA PRO A 99 12.75 -5.76 -11.90
C PRO A 99 11.97 -6.40 -10.74
N ALA A 100 12.46 -7.53 -10.25
CA ALA A 100 11.94 -8.16 -9.03
C ALA A 100 11.92 -7.17 -7.85
N LEU A 101 11.04 -7.40 -6.87
CA LEU A 101 10.96 -6.58 -5.67
C LEU A 101 12.34 -6.52 -4.96
N PRO A 102 12.84 -5.33 -4.59
CA PRO A 102 14.16 -5.19 -4.02
C PRO A 102 14.27 -5.91 -2.67
N GLU A 103 15.30 -6.75 -2.48
CA GLU A 103 15.49 -7.50 -1.23
C GLU A 103 15.62 -6.62 0.01
N LYS A 104 16.17 -5.42 -0.17
CA LYS A 104 16.42 -4.46 0.90
C LYS A 104 16.17 -3.05 0.42
N VAL A 105 15.47 -2.27 1.25
CA VAL A 105 15.18 -0.84 1.05
C VAL A 105 15.44 -0.15 2.38
N GLY A 106 16.51 0.65 2.47
CA GLY A 106 16.93 1.24 3.73
C GLY A 106 17.18 0.17 4.81
N SER A 107 16.43 0.25 5.90
CA SER A 107 16.45 -0.73 7.00
C SER A 107 15.44 -1.87 6.83
N TRP A 108 14.59 -1.83 5.80
CA TRP A 108 13.57 -2.84 5.51
C TRP A 108 14.16 -3.97 4.69
N THR A 109 13.86 -5.21 5.06
CA THR A 109 14.32 -6.41 4.33
C THR A 109 13.15 -7.36 4.11
N ILE A 110 13.09 -8.01 2.96
CA ILE A 110 12.07 -9.02 2.69
C ILE A 110 12.25 -10.20 3.65
N SER A 111 11.21 -10.51 4.42
CA SER A 111 11.12 -11.68 5.28
C SER A 111 10.31 -12.81 4.65
N GLU A 112 9.36 -12.47 3.78
CA GLU A 112 8.55 -13.41 3.04
C GLU A 112 8.33 -12.93 1.60
N ARG A 113 8.31 -13.87 0.64
CA ARG A 113 7.97 -13.59 -0.76
C ARG A 113 7.11 -14.69 -1.35
N ARG A 114 6.08 -14.31 -2.09
CA ARG A 114 5.24 -15.21 -2.89
C ARG A 114 4.88 -14.56 -4.23
N THR A 115 4.49 -15.38 -5.19
CA THR A 115 3.91 -14.91 -6.46
C THR A 115 2.55 -15.57 -6.63
N PHE A 116 1.58 -14.81 -7.09
CA PHE A 116 0.21 -15.25 -7.31
C PHE A 116 -0.16 -15.07 -8.78
N GLU A 117 -0.78 -16.11 -9.33
CA GLU A 117 -1.35 -16.12 -10.68
C GLU A 117 -2.88 -16.00 -10.55
N SER A 118 -3.58 -15.97 -11.68
CA SER A 118 -5.05 -15.76 -11.69
C SER A 118 -5.80 -16.81 -10.84
N GLU A 119 -5.32 -18.05 -10.81
CA GLU A 119 -5.92 -19.17 -10.09
C GLU A 119 -5.72 -19.09 -8.57
N SER A 120 -4.66 -18.43 -8.10
CA SER A 120 -4.33 -18.32 -6.67
C SER A 120 -4.57 -16.92 -6.09
N LEU A 121 -5.05 -15.98 -6.91
CA LEU A 121 -5.28 -14.59 -6.48
C LEU A 121 -6.27 -14.47 -5.30
N SER A 122 -7.25 -15.36 -5.22
CA SER A 122 -8.21 -15.40 -4.10
C SER A 122 -7.54 -15.70 -2.74
N GLU A 123 -6.37 -16.33 -2.74
CA GLU A 123 -5.59 -16.56 -1.51
C GLU A 123 -4.93 -15.28 -1.01
N LEU A 124 -4.60 -14.35 -1.92
CA LEU A 124 -3.98 -13.07 -1.59
C LEU A 124 -5.03 -12.01 -1.19
N ILE A 125 -6.15 -11.95 -1.92
CA ILE A 125 -7.18 -10.92 -1.74
C ILE A 125 -8.58 -11.54 -1.61
N ASP A 126 -8.91 -11.89 -0.36
CA ASP A 126 -10.16 -12.55 0.02
C ASP A 126 -11.41 -11.76 -0.43
N GLY A 127 -12.17 -12.36 -1.34
CA GLY A 127 -13.41 -11.78 -1.89
C GLY A 127 -13.23 -10.65 -2.91
N ALA A 128 -12.01 -10.17 -3.16
CA ALA A 128 -11.77 -9.10 -4.13
C ALA A 128 -11.16 -9.60 -5.45
N ALA A 129 -10.70 -10.86 -5.53
CA ALA A 129 -10.01 -11.42 -6.71
C ALA A 129 -10.78 -11.21 -8.02
N ASP A 130 -12.08 -11.54 -8.06
CA ASP A 130 -12.91 -11.43 -9.27
C ASP A 130 -12.92 -10.01 -9.86
N ALA A 131 -12.85 -8.99 -9.00
CA ALA A 131 -12.80 -7.60 -9.43
C ALA A 131 -11.48 -7.29 -10.14
N TYR A 132 -10.33 -7.76 -9.63
CA TYR A 132 -9.04 -7.55 -10.29
C TYR A 132 -8.89 -8.40 -11.55
N LEU A 133 -9.41 -9.63 -11.56
CA LEU A 133 -9.47 -10.47 -12.76
C LEU A 133 -10.26 -9.76 -13.88
N SER A 134 -11.42 -9.20 -13.54
CA SER A 134 -12.24 -8.43 -14.49
C SER A 134 -11.57 -7.14 -14.98
N LEU A 135 -10.68 -6.56 -14.16
CA LEU A 135 -9.87 -5.40 -14.53
C LEU A 135 -8.61 -5.76 -15.33
N GLY A 136 -8.38 -7.03 -15.65
CA GLY A 136 -7.22 -7.45 -16.44
C GLY A 136 -5.97 -7.73 -15.62
N PHE A 137 -6.12 -8.33 -14.45
CA PHE A 137 -4.99 -8.91 -13.69
C PHE A 137 -4.22 -9.96 -14.51
N ARG A 138 -2.90 -10.01 -14.35
CA ARG A 138 -2.05 -11.09 -14.88
C ARG A 138 -1.41 -11.90 -13.76
N LYS A 139 -0.59 -11.24 -12.94
CA LYS A 139 0.15 -11.83 -11.82
C LYS A 139 0.35 -10.81 -10.71
N ALA A 140 0.64 -11.27 -9.50
CA ALA A 140 1.05 -10.42 -8.38
C ALA A 140 2.33 -10.94 -7.73
N ASP A 141 3.28 -10.03 -7.50
CA ASP A 141 4.37 -10.25 -6.57
C ASP A 141 3.92 -9.80 -5.17
N TYR A 142 4.04 -10.67 -4.19
CA TYR A 142 3.78 -10.38 -2.79
C TYR A 142 5.07 -10.47 -1.98
N ALA A 143 5.28 -9.52 -1.08
CA ALA A 143 6.35 -9.59 -0.11
C ALA A 143 5.96 -8.97 1.23
N VAL A 144 6.47 -9.55 2.31
CA VAL A 144 6.50 -8.92 3.63
C VAL A 144 7.88 -8.32 3.84
N TYR A 145 7.94 -7.03 4.16
CA TYR A 145 9.15 -6.33 4.56
C TYR A 145 9.18 -6.16 6.07
N SER A 146 10.22 -6.66 6.71
CA SER A 146 10.42 -6.50 8.16
C SER A 146 11.47 -5.43 8.45
N HIS A 147 11.23 -4.67 9.53
CA HIS A 147 12.14 -3.67 10.07
C HIS A 147 12.79 -4.18 11.37
N PRO A 148 14.07 -3.86 11.67
CA PRO A 148 14.71 -4.20 12.95
C PRO A 148 13.98 -3.69 14.19
N GLY A 149 13.15 -2.65 14.04
CA GLY A 149 12.27 -2.11 15.08
C GLY A 149 11.02 -2.95 15.36
N GLY A 150 10.85 -4.11 14.71
CA GLY A 150 9.71 -5.02 14.91
C GLY A 150 8.46 -4.67 14.11
N PHE A 151 8.61 -3.89 13.04
CA PHE A 151 7.51 -3.52 12.14
C PHE A 151 7.48 -4.41 10.91
N GLU A 152 6.29 -4.54 10.32
CA GLU A 152 6.08 -5.23 9.06
C GLU A 152 5.26 -4.39 8.09
N LEU A 153 5.55 -4.54 6.80
CA LEU A 153 4.82 -3.95 5.69
C LEU A 153 4.51 -5.04 4.67
N GLU A 154 3.26 -5.11 4.24
CA GLU A 154 2.86 -5.98 3.13
C GLU A 154 2.89 -5.21 1.82
N VAL A 155 3.55 -5.78 0.82
CA VAL A 155 3.69 -5.20 -0.52
C VAL A 155 3.07 -6.16 -1.52
N MET A 156 2.12 -5.66 -2.30
CA MET A 156 1.50 -6.36 -3.42
C MET A 156 1.72 -5.54 -4.68
N ARG A 157 2.48 -6.09 -5.63
CA ARG A 157 2.66 -5.50 -6.96
C ARG A 157 1.94 -6.35 -8.00
N PHE A 158 0.84 -5.82 -8.50
CA PHE A 158 0.03 -6.40 -9.56
C PHE A 158 0.57 -5.98 -10.93
N GLU A 159 0.83 -6.95 -11.79
CA GLU A 159 0.99 -6.73 -13.22
C GLU A 159 -0.39 -6.84 -13.88
N MET A 160 -0.80 -5.78 -14.54
CA MET A 160 -2.07 -5.70 -15.26
C MET A 160 -1.87 -5.85 -16.77
N THR A 161 -2.94 -6.04 -17.52
CA THR A 161 -2.90 -6.21 -18.99
C THR A 161 -2.51 -4.94 -19.74
N SER A 162 -2.71 -3.77 -19.16
CA SER A 162 -2.38 -2.47 -19.75
C SER A 162 -2.21 -1.38 -18.68
N PRO A 163 -1.64 -0.22 -19.02
CA PRO A 163 -1.63 0.94 -18.13
C PRO A 163 -3.03 1.41 -17.71
N ALA A 164 -4.02 1.30 -18.61
CA ALA A 164 -5.41 1.62 -18.31
C ALA A 164 -6.01 0.65 -17.27
N ALA A 165 -5.70 -0.64 -17.37
CA ALA A 165 -6.08 -1.65 -16.38
C ALA A 165 -5.45 -1.37 -15.00
N ALA A 166 -4.17 -0.97 -14.97
CA ALA A 166 -3.50 -0.55 -13.72
C ALA A 166 -4.11 0.72 -13.12
N HIS A 167 -4.51 1.68 -13.93
CA HIS A 167 -5.27 2.85 -13.46
C HIS A 167 -6.64 2.45 -12.91
N GLY A 168 -7.34 1.51 -13.54
CA GLY A 168 -8.60 0.96 -13.03
C GLY A 168 -8.44 0.30 -11.65
N ALA A 169 -7.36 -0.48 -11.45
CA ALA A 169 -7.06 -1.07 -10.15
C ALA A 169 -6.73 -0.01 -9.07
N LEU A 170 -5.94 1.01 -9.42
CA LEU A 170 -5.61 2.11 -8.51
C LEU A 170 -6.85 2.90 -8.07
N THR A 171 -7.68 3.30 -9.04
CA THR A 171 -8.89 4.11 -8.77
C THR A 171 -9.97 3.36 -8.03
N ARG A 172 -10.03 2.03 -8.18
CA ARG A 172 -10.89 1.16 -7.36
C ARG A 172 -10.53 1.22 -5.88
N ASP A 173 -9.23 1.23 -5.58
CA ASP A 173 -8.73 1.15 -4.20
C ASP A 173 -8.59 2.54 -3.54
N ALA A 174 -8.44 3.60 -4.33
CA ALA A 174 -8.33 4.96 -3.83
C ALA A 174 -9.67 5.47 -3.25
N ALA A 175 -9.61 6.08 -2.07
CA ALA A 175 -10.74 6.79 -1.48
C ALA A 175 -10.75 8.28 -1.88
N PRO A 176 -11.90 8.96 -1.87
CA PRO A 176 -11.98 10.39 -2.20
C PRO A 176 -11.11 11.31 -1.33
N ASP A 177 -10.87 10.90 -0.07
CA ASP A 177 -10.10 11.66 0.91
C ASP A 177 -8.61 11.25 0.97
N ASP A 178 -8.17 10.31 0.12
CA ASP A 178 -6.77 9.89 0.10
C ASP A 178 -5.86 11.02 -0.39
N GLN A 179 -4.72 11.15 0.28
CA GLN A 179 -3.73 12.18 -0.05
C GLN A 179 -2.94 11.78 -1.30
N ARG A 180 -2.96 12.60 -2.34
CA ARG A 180 -2.09 12.40 -3.51
C ARG A 180 -0.61 12.58 -3.16
N LEU A 181 0.23 11.63 -3.55
CA LEU A 181 1.68 11.66 -3.32
C LEU A 181 2.44 12.11 -4.58
N PRO A 182 3.59 12.78 -4.44
CA PRO A 182 4.35 13.33 -5.57
C PRO A 182 5.35 12.31 -6.16
N PHE A 183 4.96 11.05 -6.33
CA PHE A 183 5.79 10.03 -6.98
C PHE A 183 4.93 9.01 -7.76
N GLY A 184 5.58 8.24 -8.62
CA GLY A 184 4.88 7.37 -9.57
C GLY A 184 4.19 8.16 -10.68
N THR A 185 3.45 7.47 -11.55
CA THR A 185 2.53 8.15 -12.48
C THR A 185 1.36 8.72 -11.69
N GLU A 186 0.79 7.91 -10.80
CA GLU A 186 -0.19 8.30 -9.79
C GLU A 186 0.08 7.52 -8.50
N ALA A 187 -0.06 8.18 -7.36
CA ALA A 187 0.06 7.58 -6.04
C ALA A 187 -0.84 8.29 -5.02
N TYR A 188 -1.44 7.52 -4.13
CA TYR A 188 -2.36 7.96 -3.10
C TYR A 188 -1.99 7.31 -1.75
N GLN A 189 -2.13 8.07 -0.67
CA GLN A 189 -1.96 7.63 0.70
C GLN A 189 -3.29 7.69 1.44
N GLY A 190 -3.74 6.53 1.89
CA GLY A 190 -4.81 6.39 2.87
C GLY A 190 -4.27 6.19 4.29
N PRO A 191 -5.13 5.87 5.27
CA PRO A 191 -4.74 5.76 6.69
C PRO A 191 -3.63 4.75 6.97
N GLN A 192 -3.62 3.60 6.30
CA GLN A 192 -2.62 2.54 6.50
C GLN A 192 -2.19 1.89 5.18
N MET A 193 -2.31 2.64 4.09
CA MET A 193 -2.08 2.12 2.75
C MET A 193 -1.46 3.19 1.85
N ILE A 194 -0.50 2.77 1.03
CA ILE A 194 -0.09 3.52 -0.17
C ILE A 194 -0.48 2.69 -1.38
N ALA A 195 -1.22 3.32 -2.30
CA ALA A 195 -1.61 2.75 -3.58
C ALA A 195 -0.96 3.58 -4.68
N ALA A 196 -0.21 2.95 -5.60
CA ALA A 196 0.53 3.67 -6.63
C ALA A 196 0.61 2.87 -7.94
N ARG A 197 0.80 3.56 -9.06
CA ARG A 197 0.98 2.91 -10.37
C ARG A 197 2.14 3.49 -11.18
N ARG A 198 2.68 2.66 -12.07
CA ARG A 198 3.63 3.05 -13.13
C ARG A 198 3.47 2.09 -14.32
N GLY A 199 3.09 2.62 -15.49
CA GLY A 199 2.72 1.80 -16.64
C GLY A 199 1.63 0.78 -16.28
N GLN A 200 1.84 -0.48 -16.67
CA GLN A 200 0.92 -1.60 -16.37
C GLN A 200 1.01 -2.16 -14.94
N TYR A 201 1.83 -1.58 -14.07
CA TYR A 201 2.01 -2.07 -12.71
C TYR A 201 1.21 -1.23 -11.72
N TYR A 202 0.37 -1.89 -10.93
CA TYR A 202 -0.31 -1.35 -9.76
C TYR A 202 0.35 -1.91 -8.50
N THR A 203 0.69 -1.07 -7.53
CA THR A 203 1.33 -1.46 -6.27
C THR A 203 0.49 -0.98 -5.11
N ARG A 204 0.21 -1.88 -4.17
CA ARG A 204 -0.41 -1.59 -2.88
C ARG A 204 0.58 -1.95 -1.78
N ILE A 205 0.80 -1.03 -0.86
CA ILE A 205 1.60 -1.25 0.35
C ILE A 205 0.69 -1.02 1.55
N GLN A 206 0.66 -1.97 2.47
CA GLN A 206 -0.13 -1.90 3.68
C GLN A 206 0.78 -1.92 4.90
N GLY A 207 0.55 -0.96 5.81
CA GLY A 207 1.19 -0.90 7.11
C GLY A 207 0.22 -1.30 8.22
N PHE A 208 0.77 -1.78 9.34
CA PHE A 208 -0.03 -2.29 10.47
C PHE A 208 0.07 -1.42 11.72
N ASP A 209 0.75 -0.28 11.63
CA ASP A 209 1.07 0.61 12.74
C ASP A 209 1.07 2.06 12.22
N ASP A 210 0.79 3.03 13.09
CA ASP A 210 0.57 4.45 12.78
C ASP A 210 1.79 5.33 13.10
N ARG A 211 2.94 4.73 13.43
CA ARG A 211 4.19 5.48 13.64
C ARG A 211 4.73 6.06 12.33
N ASP A 212 5.33 7.25 12.44
CA ASP A 212 5.96 7.96 11.31
C ASP A 212 6.99 7.09 10.55
N GLU A 213 7.70 6.21 11.26
CA GLU A 213 8.68 5.28 10.68
C GLU A 213 8.03 4.29 9.69
N VAL A 214 6.79 3.89 9.94
CA VAL A 214 6.02 3.01 9.04
C VAL A 214 5.58 3.76 7.80
N TYR A 215 5.05 4.98 7.94
CA TYR A 215 4.68 5.82 6.79
C TYR A 215 5.89 6.17 5.91
N ALA A 216 7.02 6.50 6.54
CA ALA A 216 8.28 6.72 5.84
C ALA A 216 8.74 5.45 5.10
N GLY A 217 8.67 4.29 5.77
CA GLY A 217 8.97 2.99 5.17
C GLY A 217 8.10 2.65 3.96
N MET A 218 6.78 2.83 4.07
CA MET A 218 5.85 2.63 2.96
C MET A 218 6.22 3.51 1.75
N SER A 219 6.55 4.78 2.01
CA SER A 219 6.94 5.73 0.96
C SER A 219 8.28 5.41 0.30
N GLU A 220 9.26 4.90 1.07
CA GLU A 220 10.56 4.49 0.56
C GLU A 220 10.44 3.23 -0.31
N ILE A 221 9.71 2.23 0.19
CA ILE A 221 9.46 0.97 -0.53
C ILE A 221 8.65 1.22 -1.79
N ALA A 222 7.61 2.07 -1.76
CA ALA A 222 6.82 2.41 -2.94
C ALA A 222 7.69 2.94 -4.08
N ARG A 223 8.59 3.89 -3.79
CA ARG A 223 9.52 4.42 -4.79
C ARG A 223 10.48 3.36 -5.32
N ALA A 224 11.02 2.52 -4.45
CA ALA A 224 11.95 1.47 -4.83
C ALA A 224 11.27 0.41 -5.72
N VAL A 225 10.07 -0.04 -5.36
CA VAL A 225 9.27 -1.04 -6.09
C VAL A 225 8.82 -0.51 -7.45
N LEU A 226 8.53 0.79 -7.55
CA LEU A 226 8.22 1.46 -8.80
C LEU A 226 9.48 1.79 -9.64
N GLY A 227 10.69 1.49 -9.17
CA GLY A 227 11.93 1.78 -9.88
C GLY A 227 12.25 3.27 -10.02
N LEU A 228 11.84 4.08 -9.04
CA LEU A 228 12.05 5.54 -9.00
C LEU A 228 13.33 5.94 -8.22
N GLY A 229 14.06 4.96 -7.70
CA GLY A 229 15.19 5.18 -6.79
C GLY A 229 14.72 5.66 -5.41
N SER A 230 15.47 5.34 -4.36
CA SER A 230 15.29 6.01 -3.09
C SER A 230 15.98 7.37 -3.19
N GLU A 231 15.21 8.46 -3.22
CA GLU A 231 15.77 9.78 -2.91
C GLU A 231 16.09 9.80 -1.42
N SER A 232 17.19 9.15 -1.04
CA SER A 232 17.76 9.23 0.30
C SER A 232 19.24 9.57 0.15
N SER A 233 19.55 10.82 0.50
CA SER A 233 20.90 11.36 0.76
C SER A 233 21.69 11.95 -0.43
N ARG A 234 21.53 13.26 -0.64
CA ARG A 234 22.63 14.18 -0.98
C ARG A 234 22.76 15.22 0.13
#